data_AF-A0A671NI59-F1
#
_entry.id   AF-A0A671NI59-F1
#
_cell.length_a   1.000
_cell.length_b   1.000
_cell.length_c   1.000
_cell.angle_alpha   90.00
_cell.angle_beta   90.00
_cell.angle_gamma   90.00
#
_symmetry.space_group_name_H-M   'P 1'
#
loop_
_entity.id
_entity.type
_entity.pdbx_description
1 polymer ?
#
loop_
_entity_poly.entity_id
_entity_poly.type
_entity_poly.pdbx_seq_one_letter_code
_entity_poly.pdbx_strand_id
1 'polypeptide(L)'
;MIELGIARTIFKITPTGFDASRASGVSKTQHFQGFCCFSEVNCGVPPSLPLSVMIWRGDTKVGSSVSYKCIEGFYNIRKGDTLVCYSEGIWSHPDFLCQGIFLCFFSC
;
A
#
# COMPACT_ATOMS: atom_id res chain seq x y z
N MET A 1 -34.84 -57.10 -6.28
CA MET A 1 -34.11 -56.54 -5.11
C MET A 1 -33.15 -55.48 -5.69
N ILE A 2 -33.53 -54.22 -5.91
CA ILE A 2 -34.45 -53.35 -5.16
C ILE A 2 -34.12 -53.40 -3.67
N GLU A 3 -33.34 -52.41 -3.22
CA GLU A 3 -33.76 -51.58 -2.10
C GLU A 3 -33.54 -50.11 -2.49
N LEU A 4 -34.58 -49.29 -2.34
CA LEU A 4 -34.67 -47.93 -2.87
C LEU A 4 -34.67 -46.92 -1.71
N GLY A 5 -33.48 -46.50 -1.28
CA GLY A 5 -33.31 -45.46 -0.26
C GLY A 5 -33.58 -44.05 -0.79
N ILE A 6 -34.85 -43.71 -1.05
CA ILE A 6 -35.27 -42.40 -1.55
C ILE A 6 -35.33 -41.37 -0.42
N ALA A 7 -34.51 -40.32 -0.51
CA ALA A 7 -34.71 -39.05 0.21
C ALA A 7 -34.14 -37.87 -0.60
N ARG A 8 -34.79 -37.54 -1.73
CA ARG A 8 -34.58 -36.26 -2.43
C ARG A 8 -35.43 -35.18 -1.78
N THR A 9 -34.95 -33.92 -1.81
CA THR A 9 -35.58 -32.70 -1.22
C THR A 9 -35.52 -32.75 0.32
N ILE A 10 -34.85 -31.84 1.05
CA ILE A 10 -35.02 -30.38 1.22
C ILE A 10 -33.70 -29.85 1.84
N PHE A 11 -33.12 -28.66 1.56
CA PHE A 11 -33.43 -27.57 0.63
C PHE A 11 -32.15 -26.78 0.26
N LYS A 12 -32.26 -25.98 -0.81
CA LYS A 12 -31.56 -24.72 -1.15
C LYS A 12 -30.24 -24.36 -0.45
N ILE A 13 -29.14 -24.47 -1.20
CA ILE A 13 -27.98 -23.56 -1.05
C ILE A 13 -28.45 -22.16 -1.49
N THR A 14 -28.74 -21.26 -0.55
CA THR A 14 -29.04 -19.86 -0.84
C THR A 14 -27.76 -19.06 -1.04
N PRO A 15 -27.49 -18.47 -2.23
CA PRO A 15 -26.35 -17.59 -2.45
C PRO A 15 -26.69 -16.15 -2.00
N THR A 16 -26.99 -15.98 -0.71
CA THR A 16 -27.39 -14.68 -0.12
C THR A 16 -26.72 -14.50 1.23
N GLY A 17 -25.67 -13.68 1.26
CA GLY A 17 -24.83 -13.44 2.43
C GLY A 17 -23.49 -12.82 2.02
N PHE A 18 -23.53 -11.78 1.18
CA PHE A 18 -22.34 -11.06 0.74
C PHE A 18 -21.93 -10.05 1.82
N ASP A 19 -21.58 -10.56 3.01
CA ASP A 19 -21.11 -9.72 4.12
C ASP A 19 -19.70 -9.23 3.82
N ALA A 20 -19.63 -8.12 3.09
CA ALA A 20 -18.42 -7.38 2.74
C ALA A 20 -17.81 -6.65 3.96
N SER A 21 -17.71 -7.34 5.09
CA SER A 21 -17.17 -6.84 6.35
C SER A 21 -15.64 -6.87 6.35
N ARG A 22 -15.06 -6.02 5.51
CA ARG A 22 -13.66 -5.55 5.55
C ARG A 22 -12.60 -6.66 5.66
N ALA A 23 -12.63 -7.62 4.75
CA ALA A 23 -11.45 -8.44 4.46
C ALA A 23 -10.40 -7.61 3.69
N SER A 24 -9.26 -7.34 4.31
CA SER A 24 -8.13 -6.59 3.71
C SER A 24 -7.33 -7.40 2.68
N GLY A 25 -8.00 -7.93 1.65
CA GLY A 25 -7.38 -8.10 0.34
C GLY A 25 -6.44 -9.28 0.08
N VAL A 26 -6.44 -10.36 0.87
CA VAL A 26 -5.80 -11.63 0.47
C VAL A 26 -6.72 -12.82 0.73
N SER A 27 -7.32 -13.35 -0.33
CA SER A 27 -7.85 -14.73 -0.36
C SER A 27 -8.08 -15.21 -1.79
N LYS A 28 -7.13 -15.99 -2.32
CA LYS A 28 -7.39 -17.12 -3.24
C LYS A 28 -6.29 -18.18 -3.06
N THR A 29 -6.49 -19.05 -2.07
CA THR A 29 -5.85 -20.36 -2.05
C THR A 29 -6.40 -21.20 -3.21
N GLN A 30 -5.64 -21.34 -4.29
CA GLN A 30 -5.89 -22.35 -5.32
C GLN A 30 -4.59 -23.10 -5.63
N HIS A 31 -4.56 -24.36 -5.22
CA HIS A 31 -3.42 -25.25 -5.33
C HIS A 31 -3.33 -25.81 -6.76
N PHE A 32 -2.34 -25.35 -7.53
CA PHE A 32 -1.89 -26.08 -8.72
C PHE A 32 -0.38 -25.88 -8.94
N GLN A 33 0.38 -26.88 -8.46
CA GLN A 33 1.77 -27.17 -8.81
C GLN A 33 2.78 -25.99 -8.87
N GLY A 34 3.17 -25.51 -7.69
CA GLY A 34 4.58 -25.16 -7.43
C GLY A 34 5.08 -23.76 -7.80
N PHE A 35 4.67 -22.73 -7.04
CA PHE A 35 5.53 -21.62 -6.57
C PHE A 35 4.75 -20.84 -5.49
N CYS A 36 4.92 -21.18 -4.21
CA CYS A 36 4.10 -20.65 -3.11
C CYS A 36 4.92 -19.96 -2.00
N CYS A 37 5.72 -18.98 -2.38
CA CYS A 37 6.15 -17.94 -1.43
C CYS A 37 5.64 -16.58 -1.93
N PHE A 38 4.32 -16.38 -1.85
CA PHE A 38 3.75 -15.04 -1.90
C PHE A 38 3.88 -14.45 -0.49
N SER A 39 5.04 -13.89 -0.19
CA SER A 39 5.19 -13.01 0.96
C SER A 39 4.44 -11.71 0.68
N GLU A 40 3.66 -11.22 1.64
CA GLU A 40 3.10 -9.86 1.53
C GLU A 40 4.26 -8.86 1.55
N VAL A 41 4.58 -8.32 0.37
CA VAL A 41 5.64 -7.33 0.22
C VAL A 41 5.17 -6.01 0.83
N ASN A 42 5.86 -5.61 1.90
CA ASN A 42 5.63 -4.37 2.60
C ASN A 42 6.96 -3.62 2.68
N CYS A 43 7.02 -2.36 2.23
CA CYS A 43 8.26 -1.57 2.22
C CYS A 43 8.68 -1.03 3.60
N GLY A 44 7.96 -1.39 4.67
CA GLY A 44 8.22 -0.90 6.01
C GLY A 44 8.04 0.61 6.15
N VAL A 45 8.61 1.18 7.21
CA VAL A 45 8.55 2.62 7.48
C VAL A 45 9.39 3.38 6.43
N PRO A 46 8.86 4.44 5.79
CA PRO A 46 9.61 5.22 4.82
C PRO A 46 10.81 5.95 5.46
N PRO A 47 11.89 6.25 4.70
CA PRO A 47 13.01 7.01 5.22
C PRO A 47 12.60 8.44 5.60
N SER A 48 13.09 8.98 6.71
CA SER A 48 12.93 10.40 7.04
C SER A 48 13.95 11.24 6.26
N LEU A 49 13.49 12.31 5.61
CA LEU A 49 14.35 13.24 4.87
C LEU A 49 14.59 14.52 5.70
N PRO A 50 15.81 15.07 5.72
CA PRO A 50 16.12 16.26 6.51
C PRO A 50 15.34 17.48 6.01
N LEU A 51 15.05 18.41 6.92
CA LEU A 51 14.33 19.67 6.63
C LEU A 51 12.94 19.45 5.98
N SER A 52 12.31 18.31 6.26
CA SER A 52 11.04 17.90 5.66
C SER A 52 10.07 17.28 6.66
N VAL A 53 8.79 17.28 6.28
CA VAL A 53 7.68 16.62 6.96
C VAL A 53 7.19 15.50 6.05
N MET A 54 7.14 14.27 6.58
CA MET A 54 6.56 13.12 5.90
C MET A 54 5.02 13.16 6.01
N ILE A 55 4.34 13.04 4.87
CA ILE A 55 2.89 12.98 4.75
C ILE A 55 2.52 11.58 4.23
N TRP A 56 2.03 10.74 5.14
CA TRP A 56 1.76 9.32 4.88
C TRP A 56 0.50 8.86 5.60
N ARG A 57 -0.17 7.83 5.07
CA ARG A 57 -1.41 7.24 5.61
C ARG A 57 -1.18 6.00 6.49
N GLY A 58 0.06 5.49 6.57
CA GLY A 58 0.40 4.25 7.26
C GLY A 58 0.41 3.00 6.36
N ASP A 59 0.03 3.13 5.09
CA ASP A 59 0.04 2.03 4.11
C ASP A 59 1.47 1.71 3.62
N THR A 60 1.97 0.51 3.93
CA THR A 60 3.31 0.01 3.54
C THR A 60 3.28 -0.92 2.32
N LYS A 61 2.11 -1.21 1.76
CA LYS A 61 1.90 -2.20 0.69
C LYS A 61 2.49 -1.72 -0.65
N VAL A 62 2.82 -2.66 -1.54
CA VAL A 62 3.23 -2.35 -2.93
C VAL A 62 2.23 -1.39 -3.61
N GLY A 63 2.76 -0.34 -4.25
CA GLY A 63 1.95 0.72 -4.86
C GLY A 63 1.48 1.81 -3.91
N SER A 64 1.71 1.69 -2.60
CA SER A 64 1.49 2.80 -1.66
C SER A 64 2.47 3.93 -1.93
N SER A 65 2.03 5.17 -1.70
CA SER A 65 2.83 6.38 -1.89
C SER A 65 2.93 7.22 -0.61
N VAL A 66 4.07 7.91 -0.48
CA VAL A 66 4.42 8.79 0.64
C VAL A 66 4.88 10.11 0.05
N SER A 67 4.29 11.23 0.47
CA SER A 67 4.71 12.55 -0.01
C SER A 67 5.51 13.28 1.07
N TYR A 68 6.51 14.05 0.65
CA TYR A 68 7.38 14.85 1.52
C TYR A 68 7.17 16.32 1.22
N LYS A 69 7.03 17.12 2.27
CA LYS A 69 6.90 18.58 2.16
C LYS A 69 8.04 19.24 2.93
N CYS A 70 8.68 20.25 2.36
CA CYS A 70 9.68 21.02 3.10
C CYS A 70 9.06 21.74 4.30
N ILE A 71 9.84 21.92 5.36
CA ILE A 71 9.44 22.76 6.49
C ILE A 71 9.28 24.23 6.05
N GLU A 72 8.60 25.03 6.86
CA GLU A 72 8.38 26.45 6.55
C GLU A 72 9.71 27.20 6.35
N GLY A 73 9.77 28.07 5.35
CA GLY A 73 11.00 28.75 4.91
C GLY A 73 11.87 27.96 3.92
N PHE A 74 11.52 26.72 3.58
CA PHE A 74 12.26 25.88 2.63
C PHE A 74 11.37 25.45 1.45
N TYR A 75 11.99 25.23 0.28
CA TYR A 75 11.32 24.78 -0.95
C TYR A 75 12.05 23.58 -1.56
N ASN A 76 11.31 22.68 -2.21
CA ASN A 76 11.92 21.57 -2.94
C ASN A 76 12.53 22.10 -4.25
N ILE A 77 13.82 21.85 -4.47
CA ILE A 77 14.49 22.22 -5.72
C ILE A 77 14.47 21.11 -6.79
N ARG A 78 14.00 19.91 -6.42
CA ARG A 78 13.89 18.75 -7.30
C ARG A 78 12.44 18.48 -7.70
N LYS A 79 12.23 17.56 -8.64
CA LYS A 79 10.89 17.17 -9.11
C LYS A 79 10.24 16.07 -8.27
N GLY A 80 11.02 15.24 -7.59
CA GLY A 80 10.48 14.21 -6.71
C GLY A 80 10.02 14.84 -5.39
N ASP A 81 8.74 14.71 -5.07
CA ASP A 81 8.18 14.91 -3.73
C ASP A 81 7.54 13.64 -3.15
N THR A 82 7.39 12.60 -3.97
CA THR A 82 6.60 11.42 -3.65
C THR A 82 7.42 10.16 -3.87
N LEU A 83 7.52 9.33 -2.83
CA LEU A 83 8.08 7.98 -2.87
C LEU A 83 6.97 6.95 -3.12
N VAL A 84 7.30 5.89 -3.87
CA VAL A 84 6.40 4.76 -4.13
C VAL A 84 7.03 3.47 -3.63
N CYS A 85 6.23 2.60 -3.00
CA CYS A 85 6.66 1.27 -2.57
C CYS A 85 6.68 0.30 -3.76
N TYR A 86 7.86 -0.19 -4.14
CA TYR A 86 8.02 -1.18 -5.22
C TYR A 86 7.73 -2.61 -4.74
N SER A 87 7.47 -3.51 -5.71
CA SER A 87 7.27 -4.95 -5.48
C SER A 87 8.49 -5.69 -4.92
N GLU A 88 9.62 -5.01 -4.80
CA GLU A 88 10.86 -5.50 -4.16
C GLU A 88 10.86 -5.26 -2.64
N GLY A 89 9.87 -4.54 -2.08
CA GLY A 89 9.84 -4.17 -0.67
C GLY A 89 10.73 -2.97 -0.34
N ILE A 90 11.06 -2.17 -1.35
CA ILE A 90 11.95 -1.01 -1.25
C ILE A 90 11.18 0.23 -1.73
N TRP A 91 11.32 1.35 -1.00
CA TRP A 91 10.82 2.66 -1.43
C TRP A 91 11.65 3.20 -2.60
N SER A 92 11.01 3.88 -3.54
CA SER A 92 11.69 4.50 -4.68
C SER A 92 12.79 5.49 -4.25
N HIS A 93 13.69 5.85 -5.17
CA HIS A 93 14.79 6.75 -4.85
C HIS A 93 14.28 8.16 -4.48
N PRO A 94 14.74 8.75 -3.36
CA PRO A 94 14.32 10.09 -2.94
C PRO A 94 15.03 11.19 -3.73
N ASP A 95 14.47 11.53 -4.90
CA ASP A 95 14.88 12.73 -5.67
C ASP A 95 14.25 14.02 -5.08
N PHE A 96 14.47 14.26 -3.79
CA PHE A 96 13.87 15.35 -3.01
C PHE A 96 14.96 16.12 -2.26
N LEU A 97 14.99 17.46 -2.36
CA LEU A 97 15.93 18.29 -1.63
C LEU A 97 15.32 19.65 -1.26
N CYS A 98 15.22 19.91 0.04
CA CYS A 98 14.78 21.19 0.57
C CYS A 98 15.94 22.19 0.62
N GLN A 99 15.82 23.30 -0.10
CA GLN A 99 16.72 24.44 0.00
C GLN A 99 16.03 25.60 0.73
N GLY A 100 16.78 26.31 1.58
CA GLY A 100 16.25 27.47 2.29
C GLY A 100 16.01 28.64 1.35
N ILE A 101 14.86 29.30 1.49
CA ILE A 101 14.62 30.60 0.88
C ILE A 101 15.42 31.64 1.68
N PHE A 102 16.64 31.90 1.24
CA PHE A 102 17.39 33.09 1.65
C PHE A 102 16.74 34.32 0.98
N LEU A 103 15.73 34.92 1.63
CA LEU A 103 15.25 36.27 1.27
C LEU A 103 16.26 37.33 1.71
N CYS A 104 17.49 37.25 1.18
CA CYS A 104 18.45 38.34 1.24
C CYS A 104 18.10 39.38 0.17
N PHE A 105 16.89 39.96 0.28
CA PHE A 105 16.35 40.95 -0.67
C PHE A 105 15.71 42.19 -0.01
N PHE A 106 15.40 42.14 1.28
CA PHE A 106 14.98 43.29 2.09
C PHE A 106 15.48 43.04 3.53
N SER A 107 16.49 43.70 4.07
CA SER A 107 16.96 45.07 3.84
C SER A 107 18.49 45.18 3.79
N CYS A 108 19.00 45.94 2.81
CA CYS A 108 20.24 46.71 2.96
C CYS A 108 19.87 48.18 3.22
#